data_AF-A0A4U1D1W0-F1
#
_entry.id   AF-A0A4U1D1W0-F1
#
_cell.length_a   1.000
_cell.length_b   1.000
_cell.length_c   1.000
_cell.angle_alpha   90.00
_cell.angle_beta   90.00
_cell.angle_gamma   90.00
#
_symmetry.space_group_name_H-M   'P 1'
#
loop_
_entity.id
_entity.type
_entity.pdbx_description
1 polymer ?
#
loop_
_entity_poly.entity_id
_entity_poly.type
_entity_poly.pdbx_seq_one_letter_code
_entity_poly.pdbx_strand_id
1 'polypeptide(L)'
;MFTDRENKLYLEIKDWEQSLYSYEPNDLVLTYEKYLERAFALLPEQTQKEFFSVLDTWLFHLHALIQGSSLQHDAKERILAAGRVFHEDISQLDDLRILSIDQLQYIAKQQIARHRLYSFAQGGLSGTGGALVLGADIPAIIVINLRVVQLIAMTYGYEVNNPFEMMTSLKVFHAATLPNRLLGQGWNQLMDELHSTDEFYFYDGEDKLTDTTWLEQPLKQILKGWTILLFKNKKIQGIPVLSMALGAGMNYQLTRKVTEFAHNYYQMRYLLEKEQ
;
A
#
# COMPACT_ATOMS: atom_id res chain seq x y z
N MET A 1 23.95 -3.43 17.30
CA MET A 1 24.86 -3.84 16.22
C MET A 1 24.17 -4.89 15.35
N PHE A 2 24.09 -4.66 14.04
CA PHE A 2 23.42 -5.58 13.11
C PHE A 2 24.18 -6.89 12.93
N THR A 3 23.44 -7.97 12.72
CA THR A 3 23.96 -9.24 12.22
C THR A 3 24.42 -9.10 10.76
N ASP A 4 25.25 -10.03 10.27
CA ASP A 4 25.67 -10.05 8.86
C ASP A 4 24.48 -10.06 7.88
N ARG A 5 23.41 -10.76 8.25
CA ARG A 5 22.20 -10.82 7.42
C ARG A 5 21.47 -9.49 7.36
N GLU A 6 21.38 -8.78 8.49
CA GLU A 6 20.75 -7.47 8.58
C GLU A 6 21.55 -6.40 7.83
N ASN A 7 22.88 -6.42 7.93
CA ASN A 7 23.75 -5.57 7.11
C ASN A 7 23.52 -5.81 5.62
N LYS A 8 23.43 -7.08 5.20
CA LYS A 8 23.15 -7.42 3.81
C LYS A 8 21.77 -6.91 3.36
N LEU A 9 20.75 -7.08 4.20
CA LEU A 9 19.41 -6.56 3.89
C LEU A 9 19.38 -5.04 3.79
N TYR A 10 20.06 -4.35 4.70
CA TYR A 10 20.18 -2.89 4.66
C TYR A 10 20.76 -2.42 3.31
N LEU A 11 21.83 -3.06 2.86
CA LEU A 11 22.43 -2.78 1.55
C LEU A 11 21.48 -3.12 0.39
N GLU A 12 20.78 -4.26 0.44
CA GLU A 12 19.76 -4.63 -0.55
C GLU A 12 18.66 -3.55 -0.68
N ILE A 13 18.21 -2.98 0.45
CA ILE A 13 17.21 -1.91 0.45
C ILE A 13 17.80 -0.60 -0.09
N LYS A 14 19.05 -0.28 0.23
CA LYS A 14 19.74 0.92 -0.30
C LYS A 14 19.96 0.85 -1.81
N ASP A 15 20.30 -0.32 -2.34
CA ASP A 15 20.41 -0.54 -3.79
C ASP A 15 19.04 -0.39 -4.46
N TRP A 16 17.98 -0.95 -3.85
CA TRP A 16 16.62 -0.76 -4.33
C TRP A 16 16.17 0.70 -4.27
N GLU A 17 16.49 1.43 -3.20
CA GLU A 17 16.21 2.87 -3.06
C GLU A 17 16.85 3.65 -4.21
N GLN A 18 18.12 3.39 -4.53
CA GLN A 18 18.80 4.02 -5.66
C GLN A 18 18.08 3.72 -6.99
N SER A 19 17.55 2.50 -7.16
CA SER A 19 16.82 2.13 -8.36
C SER A 19 15.56 2.99 -8.60
N LEU A 20 14.94 3.53 -7.53
CA LEU A 20 13.78 4.42 -7.63
C LEU A 20 14.10 5.73 -8.37
N TYR A 21 15.35 6.19 -8.34
CA TYR A 21 15.81 7.42 -9.00
C TYR A 21 16.35 7.18 -10.41
N SER A 22 16.73 5.94 -10.72
CA SER A 22 17.25 5.55 -12.04
C SER A 22 16.17 5.37 -13.11
N TYR A 23 14.90 5.61 -12.76
CA TYR A 23 13.79 5.46 -13.69
C TYR A 23 13.81 6.55 -14.78
N GLU A 24 14.20 6.16 -15.99
CA GLU A 24 14.03 6.98 -17.19
C GLU A 24 12.67 6.69 -17.85
N PRO A 25 11.71 7.64 -17.81
CA PRO A 25 10.43 7.45 -18.47
C PRO A 25 10.59 7.49 -19.99
N ASN A 26 10.06 6.48 -20.68
CA ASN A 26 10.00 6.50 -22.14
C ASN A 26 9.02 7.60 -22.64
N ASP A 27 9.29 8.20 -23.82
CA ASP A 27 8.53 9.33 -24.38
C ASP A 27 7.02 9.07 -24.50
N LEU A 28 6.64 7.82 -24.76
CA LEU A 28 5.24 7.38 -24.83
C LEU A 28 4.54 7.49 -23.46
N VAL A 29 5.26 7.20 -22.37
CA VAL A 29 4.73 7.32 -21.00
C VAL A 29 4.56 8.79 -20.61
N LEU A 30 5.55 9.62 -20.92
CA LEU A 30 5.51 11.08 -20.65
C LEU A 30 4.36 11.76 -21.41
N THR A 31 4.18 11.43 -22.67
CA THR A 31 3.11 11.99 -23.50
C THR A 31 1.73 11.55 -23.01
N TYR A 32 1.63 10.32 -22.55
CA TYR A 32 0.40 9.76 -22.01
C TYR A 32 0.02 10.37 -20.65
N GLU A 33 0.97 10.59 -19.73
CA GLU A 33 0.74 11.31 -18.47
C GLU A 33 0.22 12.74 -18.72
N LYS A 34 0.89 13.49 -19.60
CA LYS A 34 0.48 14.86 -19.97
C LYS A 34 -0.90 14.89 -20.64
N TYR A 35 -1.23 13.88 -21.44
CA TYR A 35 -2.53 13.74 -22.07
C TYR A 35 -3.63 13.49 -21.03
N LEU A 36 -3.38 12.66 -20.03
CA LEU A 36 -4.36 12.36 -18.98
C LEU A 36 -4.62 13.53 -18.05
N GLU A 37 -3.58 14.24 -17.59
CA GLU A 37 -3.75 15.44 -16.77
C GLU A 37 -4.60 16.49 -17.50
N ARG A 38 -4.32 16.69 -18.80
CA ARG A 38 -5.15 17.56 -19.64
C ARG A 38 -6.55 17.02 -19.85
N ALA A 39 -6.71 15.74 -20.13
CA ALA A 39 -8.02 15.13 -20.35
C ALA A 39 -8.91 15.23 -19.10
N PHE A 40 -8.35 15.06 -17.91
CA PHE A 40 -9.06 15.23 -16.64
C PHE A 40 -9.42 16.70 -16.39
N ALA A 41 -8.48 17.63 -16.62
CA ALA A 41 -8.74 19.07 -16.48
C ALA A 41 -9.80 19.58 -17.47
N LEU A 42 -9.96 18.91 -18.62
CA LEU A 42 -10.96 19.20 -19.65
C LEU A 42 -12.32 18.53 -19.38
N LEU A 43 -12.45 17.69 -18.35
CA LEU A 43 -13.75 17.12 -17.98
C LEU A 43 -14.69 18.23 -17.50
N PRO A 44 -16.00 18.15 -17.81
CA PRO A 44 -16.99 19.05 -17.24
C PRO A 44 -16.90 19.07 -15.71
N GLU A 45 -17.08 20.23 -15.08
CA GLU A 45 -17.01 20.37 -13.62
C GLU A 45 -17.93 19.38 -12.88
N GLN A 46 -19.08 19.05 -13.47
CA GLN A 46 -20.03 18.09 -12.92
C GLN A 46 -19.46 16.66 -12.88
N THR A 47 -18.73 16.24 -13.91
CA THR A 47 -18.05 14.93 -13.95
C THR A 47 -16.85 14.89 -12.99
N GLN A 48 -16.12 16.00 -12.84
CA GLN A 48 -15.07 16.12 -11.82
C GLN A 48 -15.67 16.01 -10.41
N LYS A 49 -16.78 16.70 -10.14
CA LYS A 49 -17.51 16.65 -8.86
C LYS A 49 -18.09 15.26 -8.57
N GLU A 50 -18.68 14.59 -9.56
CA GLU A 50 -19.15 13.20 -9.42
C GLU A 50 -17.99 12.26 -9.07
N PHE A 51 -16.83 12.40 -9.72
CA PHE A 51 -15.63 11.66 -9.37
C PHE A 51 -15.25 11.88 -7.89
N PHE A 52 -15.19 13.13 -7.42
CA PHE A 52 -14.92 13.42 -6.00
C PHE A 52 -16.00 12.90 -5.04
N SER A 53 -17.28 12.92 -5.39
CA SER A 53 -18.36 12.37 -4.54
C SER A 53 -18.32 10.85 -4.37
N VAL A 54 -17.88 10.13 -5.42
CA VAL A 54 -17.64 8.70 -5.36
C VAL A 54 -16.47 8.42 -4.40
N LEU A 55 -15.46 9.29 -4.39
CA LEU A 55 -14.33 9.19 -3.47
C LEU A 55 -14.71 9.45 -2.01
N ASP A 56 -15.59 10.42 -1.73
CA ASP A 56 -16.11 10.64 -0.37
C ASP A 56 -16.88 9.42 0.15
N THR A 57 -17.64 8.77 -0.73
CA THR A 57 -18.31 7.48 -0.42
C THR A 57 -17.28 6.37 -0.13
N TRP A 58 -16.11 6.40 -0.77
CA TRP A 58 -15.03 5.45 -0.49
C TRP A 58 -14.29 5.75 0.81
N LEU A 59 -14.12 7.02 1.19
CA LEU A 59 -13.58 7.39 2.50
C LEU A 59 -14.45 6.80 3.61
N PHE A 60 -15.77 6.86 3.44
CA PHE A 60 -16.74 6.25 4.34
C PHE A 60 -16.61 4.71 4.40
N HIS A 61 -16.45 4.04 3.25
CA HIS A 61 -16.24 2.59 3.22
C HIS A 61 -14.88 2.14 3.76
N LEU A 62 -13.82 2.92 3.51
CA LEU A 62 -12.50 2.71 4.13
C LEU A 62 -12.61 2.82 5.64
N HIS A 63 -13.31 3.83 6.15
CA HIS A 63 -13.56 3.98 7.58
C HIS A 63 -14.27 2.75 8.17
N ALA A 64 -15.34 2.25 7.52
CA ALA A 64 -16.05 1.05 7.96
C ALA A 64 -15.20 -0.23 7.90
N LEU A 65 -14.32 -0.37 6.91
CA LEU A 65 -13.43 -1.53 6.75
C LEU A 65 -12.22 -1.47 7.68
N ILE A 66 -11.71 -0.26 7.96
CA ILE A 66 -10.68 -0.01 8.98
C ILE A 66 -11.24 -0.30 10.38
N GLN A 67 -12.53 -0.07 10.61
CA GLN A 67 -13.20 -0.42 11.86
C GLN A 67 -13.70 -1.88 11.90
N GLY A 68 -13.53 -2.66 10.82
CA GLY A 68 -13.90 -4.06 10.73
C GLY A 68 -13.02 -4.96 11.61
N SER A 69 -13.27 -4.92 12.92
CA SER A 69 -12.43 -5.54 13.96
C SER A 69 -12.24 -7.05 13.78
N SER A 70 -13.25 -7.77 13.29
CA SER A 70 -13.18 -9.23 13.11
C SER A 70 -12.18 -9.65 12.03
N LEU A 71 -12.19 -8.99 10.87
CA LEU A 71 -11.24 -9.30 9.79
C LEU A 71 -9.81 -8.93 10.15
N GLN A 72 -9.61 -7.84 10.92
CA GLN A 72 -8.33 -7.45 11.51
C GLN A 72 -7.85 -8.45 12.54
N HIS A 73 -8.72 -8.90 13.42
CA HIS A 73 -8.40 -9.93 14.42
C HIS A 73 -7.98 -11.23 13.74
N ASP A 74 -8.73 -11.73 12.76
CA ASP A 74 -8.38 -12.95 12.02
C ASP A 74 -7.03 -12.84 11.30
N ALA A 75 -6.72 -11.65 10.77
CA ALA A 75 -5.45 -11.37 10.12
C ALA A 75 -4.28 -11.38 11.12
N LYS A 76 -4.46 -10.69 12.25
CA LYS A 76 -3.50 -10.66 13.36
C LYS A 76 -3.23 -12.06 13.89
N GLU A 77 -4.26 -12.84 14.20
CA GLU A 77 -4.10 -14.22 14.68
C GLU A 77 -3.36 -15.11 13.68
N ARG A 78 -3.60 -14.95 12.37
CA ARG A 78 -2.86 -15.69 11.34
C ARG A 78 -1.37 -15.35 11.31
N ILE A 79 -1.01 -14.08 11.54
CA ILE A 79 0.39 -13.65 11.60
C ILE A 79 1.04 -14.18 12.89
N LEU A 80 0.37 -14.04 14.04
CA LEU A 80 0.85 -14.57 15.31
C LEU A 80 1.02 -16.08 15.27
N ALA A 81 0.06 -16.81 14.69
CA ALA A 81 0.18 -18.25 14.50
C ALA A 81 1.37 -18.63 13.60
N ALA A 82 1.67 -17.86 12.55
CA ALA A 82 2.86 -18.07 11.73
C ALA A 82 4.16 -17.77 12.51
N GLY A 83 4.14 -16.77 13.40
CA GLY A 83 5.25 -16.48 14.31
C GLY A 83 5.48 -17.60 15.34
N ARG A 84 4.39 -18.15 15.91
CA ARG A 84 4.43 -19.26 16.87
C ARG A 84 5.07 -20.55 16.33
N VAL A 85 5.15 -20.71 15.00
CA VAL A 85 5.92 -21.81 14.39
C VAL A 85 7.43 -21.68 14.67
N PHE A 86 7.93 -20.46 14.87
CA PHE A 86 9.34 -20.19 15.14
C PHE A 86 9.62 -19.95 16.62
N HIS A 87 8.67 -19.36 17.36
CA HIS A 87 8.81 -19.08 18.79
C HIS A 87 7.45 -19.16 19.49
N GLU A 88 7.26 -20.18 20.34
CA GLU A 88 5.94 -20.54 20.90
C GLU A 88 5.32 -19.44 21.76
N ASP A 89 6.14 -18.62 22.43
CA ASP A 89 5.69 -17.57 23.36
C ASP A 89 5.12 -16.31 22.65
N ILE A 90 5.04 -16.29 21.31
CA ILE A 90 4.47 -15.15 20.58
C ILE A 90 2.96 -15.06 20.82
N SER A 91 2.57 -14.01 21.53
CA SER A 91 1.21 -13.75 22.00
C SER A 91 0.62 -12.44 21.45
N GLN A 92 1.47 -11.46 21.18
CA GLN A 92 1.11 -10.15 20.64
C GLN A 92 2.04 -9.77 19.49
N LEU A 93 1.67 -8.74 18.72
CA LEU A 93 2.41 -8.35 17.51
C LEU A 93 3.84 -7.93 17.85
N ASP A 94 4.05 -7.22 18.96
CA ASP A 94 5.39 -6.77 19.36
C ASP A 94 6.36 -7.94 19.59
N ASP A 95 5.87 -9.09 20.08
CA ASP A 95 6.67 -10.30 20.29
C ASP A 95 7.26 -10.84 18.97
N LEU A 96 6.68 -10.50 17.81
CA LEU A 96 7.23 -10.89 16.50
C LEU A 96 8.64 -10.32 16.30
N ARG A 97 9.00 -9.22 16.98
CA ARG A 97 10.34 -8.61 16.90
C ARG A 97 11.44 -9.50 17.48
N ILE A 98 11.10 -10.51 18.28
CA ILE A 98 12.02 -11.54 18.78
C ILE A 98 12.54 -12.41 17.61
N LEU A 99 11.75 -12.54 16.55
CA LEU A 99 12.12 -13.33 15.37
C LEU A 99 13.28 -12.67 14.62
N SER A 100 14.10 -13.51 14.01
CA SER A 100 15.13 -13.04 13.06
C SER A 100 14.49 -12.38 11.84
N ILE A 101 15.23 -11.48 11.21
CA ILE A 101 14.77 -10.78 10.01
C ILE A 101 14.37 -11.74 8.87
N ASP A 102 15.03 -12.89 8.73
CA ASP A 102 14.69 -13.89 7.70
C ASP A 102 13.35 -14.60 8.01
N GLN A 103 13.04 -14.83 9.29
CA GLN A 103 11.74 -15.37 9.72
C GLN A 103 10.62 -14.37 9.47
N LEU A 104 10.84 -13.08 9.80
CA LEU A 104 9.92 -12.00 9.48
C LEU A 104 9.67 -11.88 7.97
N GLN A 105 10.75 -11.91 7.18
CA GLN A 105 10.67 -11.91 5.72
C GLN A 105 9.88 -13.10 5.17
N TYR A 106 10.04 -14.28 5.76
CA TYR A 106 9.31 -15.48 5.36
C TYR A 106 7.80 -15.31 5.57
N ILE A 107 7.39 -14.86 6.75
CA ILE A 107 5.98 -14.59 7.07
C ILE A 107 5.42 -13.52 6.14
N ALA A 108 6.14 -12.42 5.94
CA ALA A 108 5.72 -11.32 5.08
C ALA A 108 5.53 -11.78 3.63
N LYS A 109 6.49 -12.54 3.08
CA LYS A 109 6.42 -13.11 1.72
C LYS A 109 5.20 -14.02 1.55
N GLN A 110 4.82 -14.78 2.57
CA GLN A 110 3.61 -15.60 2.53
C GLN A 110 2.34 -14.74 2.42
N GLN A 111 2.24 -13.66 3.21
CA GLN A 111 1.10 -12.74 3.13
C GLN A 111 1.03 -12.02 1.77
N ILE A 112 2.20 -11.58 1.27
CA ILE A 112 2.35 -10.94 -0.04
C ILE A 112 1.90 -11.87 -1.16
N ALA A 113 2.36 -13.13 -1.16
CA ALA A 113 2.00 -14.10 -2.20
C ALA A 113 0.49 -14.37 -2.24
N ARG A 114 -0.14 -14.53 -1.07
CA ARG A 114 -1.61 -14.70 -0.96
C ARG A 114 -2.36 -13.49 -1.51
N HIS A 115 -1.95 -12.27 -1.15
CA HIS A 115 -2.60 -11.05 -1.64
C HIS A 115 -2.43 -10.85 -3.14
N ARG A 116 -1.24 -11.15 -3.69
CA ARG A 116 -1.02 -11.10 -5.14
C ARG A 116 -1.94 -12.07 -5.89
N LEU A 117 -2.19 -13.25 -5.34
CA LEU A 117 -3.15 -14.21 -5.90
C LEU A 117 -4.59 -13.68 -5.85
N TYR A 118 -5.01 -13.07 -4.73
CA TYR A 118 -6.33 -12.45 -4.62
C TYR A 118 -6.53 -11.30 -5.61
N SER A 119 -5.54 -10.41 -5.75
CA SER A 119 -5.58 -9.31 -6.74
C SER A 119 -5.65 -9.83 -8.17
N PHE A 120 -4.91 -10.89 -8.49
CA PHE A 120 -4.95 -11.54 -9.79
C PHE A 120 -6.34 -12.14 -10.07
N ALA A 121 -6.90 -12.89 -9.11
CA ALA A 121 -8.22 -13.48 -9.23
C ALA A 121 -9.30 -12.41 -9.39
N GLN A 122 -9.25 -11.33 -8.60
CA GLN A 122 -10.19 -10.22 -8.73
C GLN A 122 -10.08 -9.56 -10.12
N GLY A 123 -8.87 -9.24 -10.59
CA GLY A 123 -8.70 -8.62 -11.91
C GLY A 123 -9.16 -9.51 -13.07
N GLY A 124 -9.10 -10.84 -12.89
CA GLY A 124 -9.66 -11.79 -13.84
C GLY A 124 -11.19 -11.78 -13.87
N LEU A 125 -11.84 -11.72 -12.71
CA LEU A 125 -13.31 -11.59 -12.63
C LEU A 125 -13.80 -10.28 -13.26
N SER A 126 -13.01 -9.22 -13.10
CA SER A 126 -13.32 -7.87 -13.59
C SER A 126 -13.35 -7.74 -15.11
N GLY A 127 -12.50 -8.48 -15.82
CA GLY A 127 -12.45 -8.41 -17.28
C GLY A 127 -13.53 -9.20 -18.02
N THR A 128 -14.47 -9.86 -17.33
CA THR A 128 -15.55 -10.67 -17.95
C THR A 128 -16.65 -9.83 -18.62
N GLY A 129 -16.71 -8.50 -18.38
CA GLY A 129 -17.61 -7.60 -19.11
C GLY A 129 -19.04 -7.45 -18.53
N GLY A 130 -19.30 -7.86 -17.28
CA GLY A 130 -20.55 -7.51 -16.61
C GLY A 130 -20.67 -5.99 -16.43
N ALA A 131 -21.79 -5.38 -16.85
CA ALA A 131 -22.02 -3.93 -16.81
C ALA A 131 -21.91 -3.29 -15.39
N LEU A 132 -21.88 -4.11 -14.34
CA LEU A 132 -21.73 -3.71 -12.94
C LEU A 132 -20.26 -3.64 -12.45
N VAL A 133 -19.29 -4.11 -13.25
CA VAL A 133 -17.93 -4.37 -12.75
C VAL A 133 -16.95 -3.22 -13.03
N LEU A 134 -17.24 -2.36 -14.01
CA LEU A 134 -16.32 -1.30 -14.45
C LEU A 134 -16.17 -0.11 -13.48
N GLY A 135 -17.05 0.00 -12.46
CA GLY A 135 -17.01 1.05 -11.43
C GLY A 135 -16.64 0.58 -10.02
N ALA A 136 -16.75 -0.73 -9.73
CA ALA A 136 -16.48 -1.32 -8.42
C ALA A 136 -15.01 -1.77 -8.23
N ASP A 137 -14.23 -1.84 -9.31
CA ASP A 137 -12.87 -2.41 -9.29
C ASP A 137 -11.84 -1.54 -8.57
N ILE A 138 -11.97 -0.21 -8.68
CA ILE A 138 -11.02 0.76 -8.11
C ILE A 138 -11.06 0.80 -6.57
N PRO A 139 -12.24 0.90 -5.90
CA PRO A 139 -12.26 0.88 -4.45
C PRO A 139 -11.79 -0.47 -3.88
N ALA A 140 -12.18 -1.57 -4.53
CA ALA A 140 -11.76 -2.90 -4.11
C ALA A 140 -10.23 -3.09 -4.23
N ILE A 141 -9.60 -2.63 -5.31
CA ILE A 141 -8.13 -2.73 -5.45
C ILE A 141 -7.40 -1.83 -4.44
N ILE A 142 -7.92 -0.65 -4.13
CA ILE A 142 -7.37 0.22 -3.07
C ILE A 142 -7.42 -0.51 -1.73
N VAL A 143 -8.58 -1.04 -1.35
CA VAL A 143 -8.78 -1.76 -0.08
C VAL A 143 -7.83 -2.95 0.02
N ILE A 144 -7.73 -3.79 -1.01
CA ILE A 144 -6.84 -4.96 -0.99
C ILE A 144 -5.37 -4.55 -0.86
N ASN A 145 -4.96 -3.49 -1.55
CA ASN A 145 -3.58 -3.03 -1.49
C ASN A 145 -3.25 -2.33 -0.17
N LEU A 146 -4.14 -1.52 0.38
CA LEU A 146 -3.97 -0.98 1.72
C LEU A 146 -3.92 -2.11 2.76
N ARG A 147 -4.74 -3.15 2.59
CA ARG A 147 -4.76 -4.30 3.48
C ARG A 147 -3.44 -5.07 3.49
N VAL A 148 -2.81 -5.26 2.33
CA VAL A 148 -1.52 -5.94 2.30
C VAL A 148 -0.42 -5.09 2.95
N VAL A 149 -0.47 -3.75 2.84
CA VAL A 149 0.44 -2.87 3.57
C VAL A 149 0.29 -3.07 5.09
N GLN A 150 -0.94 -3.07 5.60
CA GLN A 150 -1.22 -3.33 7.03
C GLN A 150 -0.73 -4.70 7.49
N LEU A 151 -0.88 -5.75 6.67
CA LEU A 151 -0.40 -7.09 7.00
C LEU A 151 1.13 -7.18 7.05
N ILE A 152 1.81 -6.46 6.15
CA ILE A 152 3.26 -6.33 6.19
C ILE A 152 3.65 -5.61 7.49
N ALA A 153 3.01 -4.48 7.83
CA ALA A 153 3.23 -3.74 9.07
C ALA A 153 3.12 -4.66 10.31
N MET A 154 1.99 -5.36 10.44
CA MET A 154 1.77 -6.31 11.55
C MET A 154 2.82 -7.42 11.59
N THR A 155 3.31 -7.88 10.43
CA THR A 155 4.36 -8.91 10.41
C THR A 155 5.64 -8.41 11.06
N TYR A 156 6.00 -7.13 10.91
CA TYR A 156 7.16 -6.53 11.58
C TYR A 156 6.86 -6.01 13.00
N GLY A 157 5.70 -6.37 13.55
CA GLY A 157 5.30 -6.06 14.92
C GLY A 157 4.56 -4.74 15.12
N TYR A 158 4.15 -4.06 14.05
CA TYR A 158 3.43 -2.78 14.15
C TYR A 158 1.91 -2.98 14.28
N GLU A 159 1.31 -2.44 15.35
CA GLU A 159 -0.12 -2.54 15.62
C GLU A 159 -0.93 -1.53 14.80
N VAL A 160 -1.50 -1.98 13.67
CA VAL A 160 -2.26 -1.15 12.73
C VAL A 160 -3.57 -0.59 13.28
N ASN A 161 -4.04 -1.10 14.43
CA ASN A 161 -5.19 -0.52 15.13
C ASN A 161 -4.84 0.79 15.85
N ASN A 162 -3.55 1.10 16.02
CA ASN A 162 -3.11 2.41 16.48
C ASN A 162 -3.31 3.45 15.34
N PRO A 163 -3.97 4.60 15.59
CA PRO A 163 -4.13 5.66 14.59
C PRO A 163 -2.82 6.09 13.92
N PHE A 164 -1.71 6.10 14.66
CA PHE A 164 -0.39 6.43 14.12
C PHE A 164 0.06 5.42 13.06
N GLU A 165 -0.08 4.14 13.34
CA GLU A 165 0.34 3.09 12.41
C GLU A 165 -0.61 2.99 11.21
N MET A 166 -1.90 3.23 11.43
CA MET A 166 -2.87 3.35 10.34
C MET A 166 -2.51 4.50 9.40
N MET A 167 -2.14 5.66 9.94
CA MET A 167 -1.65 6.79 9.16
C MET A 167 -0.39 6.40 8.37
N THR A 168 0.58 5.76 9.03
CA THR A 168 1.81 5.28 8.39
C THR A 168 1.50 4.35 7.22
N SER A 169 0.62 3.36 7.43
CA SER A 169 0.15 2.44 6.38
C SER A 169 -0.47 3.17 5.19
N LEU A 170 -1.26 4.23 5.44
CA LEU A 170 -1.84 5.06 4.38
C LEU A 170 -0.79 5.84 3.60
N LYS A 171 0.20 6.44 4.28
CA LYS A 171 1.30 7.16 3.63
C LYS A 171 2.19 6.22 2.81
N VAL A 172 2.49 5.03 3.33
CA VAL A 172 3.23 3.99 2.61
C VAL A 172 2.47 3.55 1.36
N PHE A 173 1.17 3.29 1.49
CA PHE A 173 0.32 2.98 0.35
C PHE A 173 0.29 4.14 -0.67
N HIS A 174 0.17 5.39 -0.21
CA HIS A 174 0.22 6.57 -1.06
C HIS A 174 1.49 6.60 -1.88
N ALA A 175 2.65 6.58 -1.20
CA ALA A 175 3.96 6.65 -1.82
C ALA A 175 4.15 5.53 -2.85
N ALA A 176 3.77 4.30 -2.50
CA ALA A 176 3.87 3.15 -3.41
C ALA A 176 3.01 3.27 -4.68
N THR A 177 1.95 4.08 -4.63
CA THR A 177 1.03 4.31 -5.75
C THR A 177 1.39 5.55 -6.58
N LEU A 178 2.42 6.29 -6.19
CA LEU A 178 2.91 7.42 -6.98
C LEU A 178 3.46 6.95 -8.35
N PRO A 179 3.42 7.82 -9.38
CA PRO A 179 4.16 7.60 -10.62
C PRO A 179 5.62 7.24 -10.35
N ASN A 180 6.22 6.39 -11.19
CA ASN A 180 7.57 5.85 -10.95
C ASN A 180 8.62 6.95 -10.71
N ARG A 181 8.51 8.09 -11.40
CA ARG A 181 9.39 9.27 -11.23
C ARG A 181 9.29 9.96 -9.86
N LEU A 182 8.20 9.73 -9.12
CA LEU A 182 7.94 10.32 -7.80
C LEU A 182 8.13 9.31 -6.66
N LEU A 183 8.42 8.03 -6.96
CA LEU A 183 8.60 7.00 -5.92
C LEU A 183 9.75 7.33 -4.98
N GLY A 184 10.88 7.80 -5.51
CA GLY A 184 12.01 8.23 -4.69
C GLY A 184 11.68 9.43 -3.79
N GLN A 185 10.81 10.34 -4.24
CA GLN A 185 10.35 11.46 -3.40
C GLN A 185 9.44 10.96 -2.27
N GLY A 186 8.50 10.06 -2.58
CA GLY A 186 7.64 9.44 -1.57
C GLY A 186 8.41 8.60 -0.56
N TRP A 187 9.46 7.90 -1.01
CA TRP A 187 10.38 7.17 -0.13
C TRP A 187 11.11 8.11 0.83
N ASN A 188 11.71 9.19 0.32
CA ASN A 188 12.42 10.17 1.16
C ASN A 188 11.50 10.79 2.20
N GLN A 189 10.29 11.20 1.80
CA GLN A 189 9.33 11.77 2.76
C GLN A 189 9.02 10.80 3.91
N LEU A 190 8.87 9.50 3.61
CA LEU A 190 8.64 8.49 4.62
C LEU A 190 9.87 8.26 5.52
N MET A 191 11.08 8.28 4.96
CA MET A 191 12.32 8.16 5.74
C MET A 191 12.57 9.39 6.63
N ASP A 192 12.32 10.60 6.11
CA ASP A 192 12.44 11.85 6.87
C ASP A 192 11.47 11.87 8.06
N GLU A 193 10.23 11.46 7.84
CA GLU A 193 9.24 11.30 8.92
C GLU A 193 9.68 10.26 9.94
N LEU A 194 10.21 9.12 9.48
CA LEU A 194 10.70 8.07 10.37
C LEU A 194 11.85 8.55 11.26
N HIS A 195 12.84 9.27 10.69
CA HIS A 195 13.95 9.85 11.44
C HIS A 195 13.52 10.99 12.38
N SER A 196 12.46 11.72 12.02
CA SER A 196 11.90 12.79 12.87
C SER A 196 11.05 12.26 14.03
N THR A 197 10.70 10.97 14.02
CA THR A 197 9.81 10.35 15.01
C THR A 197 10.52 9.98 16.32
N ASP A 198 11.85 10.14 16.42
CA ASP A 198 12.60 9.97 17.69
C ASP A 198 12.14 10.92 18.81
N GLU A 199 11.40 11.99 18.50
CA GLU A 199 10.77 12.88 19.49
C GLU A 199 9.30 12.54 19.82
N PHE A 200 8.68 11.57 19.13
CA PHE A 200 7.23 11.31 19.18
C PHE A 200 6.79 10.02 19.91
N TYR A 201 7.71 9.30 20.57
CA TYR A 201 7.35 8.19 21.47
C TYR A 201 6.52 8.64 22.71
N PHE A 202 6.27 9.96 22.85
CA PHE A 202 5.40 10.61 23.83
C PHE A 202 4.17 11.30 23.20
N TYR A 203 3.56 10.75 22.14
CA TYR A 203 2.24 11.23 21.72
C TYR A 203 1.12 10.49 22.47
N ASP A 204 0.83 10.98 23.68
CA ASP A 204 -0.44 10.75 24.39
C ASP A 204 -1.54 11.55 23.68
N GLY A 205 -1.96 11.04 22.53
CA GLY A 205 -2.81 11.76 21.57
C GLY A 205 -4.29 11.71 21.90
N GLU A 206 -4.70 12.09 23.12
CA GLU A 206 -6.12 12.17 23.47
C GLU A 206 -6.88 13.33 22.81
N ASP A 207 -6.20 14.36 22.27
CA ASP A 207 -6.91 15.61 21.91
C ASP A 207 -7.08 15.94 20.42
N LYS A 208 -6.56 15.15 19.48
CA LYS A 208 -6.73 15.44 18.03
C LYS A 208 -7.00 14.25 17.09
N LEU A 209 -7.00 13.02 17.60
CA LEU A 209 -7.22 11.80 16.80
C LEU A 209 -8.66 11.25 16.91
N THR A 210 -9.48 11.86 17.75
CA THR A 210 -10.89 11.53 17.97
C THR A 210 -11.83 12.09 16.90
N ASP A 211 -11.36 13.03 16.08
CA ASP A 211 -12.15 13.63 15.00
C ASP A 211 -11.84 12.95 13.66
N THR A 212 -12.85 12.42 12.98
CA THR A 212 -12.73 11.57 11.77
C THR A 212 -12.11 12.27 10.54
N THR A 213 -11.76 13.55 10.68
CA THR A 213 -11.15 14.41 9.66
C THR A 213 -9.65 14.14 9.42
N TRP A 214 -8.95 13.44 10.33
CA TRP A 214 -7.51 13.19 10.19
C TRP A 214 -7.15 12.32 8.97
N LEU A 215 -8.09 11.48 8.52
CA LEU A 215 -7.95 10.64 7.32
C LEU A 215 -8.17 11.40 6.02
N GLU A 216 -8.91 12.50 6.05
CA GLU A 216 -9.36 13.18 4.83
C GLU A 216 -8.20 13.78 4.04
N GLN A 217 -7.23 14.40 4.70
CA GLN A 217 -6.14 15.10 4.02
C GLN A 217 -5.17 14.15 3.30
N PRO A 218 -4.64 13.08 3.94
CA PRO A 218 -3.81 12.08 3.26
C PRO A 218 -4.57 11.38 2.13
N LEU A 219 -5.85 11.06 2.36
CA LEU A 219 -6.66 10.42 1.32
C LEU A 219 -6.89 11.38 0.14
N LYS A 220 -7.18 12.67 0.36
CA LYS A 220 -7.25 13.68 -0.72
C LYS A 220 -5.94 13.78 -1.52
N GLN A 221 -4.77 13.60 -0.90
CA GLN A 221 -3.47 13.58 -1.59
C GLN A 221 -3.26 12.29 -2.40
N ILE A 222 -3.63 11.12 -1.84
CA ILE A 222 -3.70 9.84 -2.55
C ILE A 222 -4.54 10.00 -3.82
N LEU A 223 -5.72 10.59 -3.69
CA LEU A 223 -6.67 10.74 -4.78
C LEU A 223 -6.17 11.65 -5.91
N LYS A 224 -5.40 12.69 -5.59
CA LYS A 224 -4.76 13.56 -6.62
C LYS A 224 -3.71 12.81 -7.44
N GLY A 225 -3.03 11.81 -6.86
CA GLY A 225 -2.02 10.99 -7.57
C GLY A 225 -2.60 9.82 -8.37
N TRP A 226 -3.83 9.38 -8.07
CA TRP A 226 -4.41 8.15 -8.58
C TRP A 226 -4.99 8.22 -10.01
N THR A 227 -5.12 9.41 -10.58
CA THR A 227 -5.68 9.61 -11.94
C THR A 227 -4.76 9.08 -13.05
N ILE A 228 -3.47 8.93 -12.79
CA ILE A 228 -2.44 8.55 -13.78
C ILE A 228 -2.35 7.04 -14.01
N LEU A 229 -2.64 6.21 -12.99
CA LEU A 229 -2.48 4.74 -13.08
C LEU A 229 -3.66 4.02 -13.74
N LEU A 230 -4.88 4.52 -13.53
CA LEU A 230 -6.12 3.86 -13.96
C LEU A 230 -6.52 4.22 -15.40
N PHE A 231 -5.95 5.32 -15.89
CA PHE A 231 -5.90 5.74 -17.28
C PHE A 231 -5.56 4.66 -18.31
N LYS A 232 -4.50 3.90 -17.99
CA LYS A 232 -3.34 3.75 -18.89
C LYS A 232 -3.59 3.13 -20.25
N ASN A 233 -4.72 2.43 -20.48
CA ASN A 233 -5.10 1.97 -21.83
C ASN A 233 -6.60 1.60 -21.93
N LYS A 234 -7.51 2.57 -21.76
CA LYS A 234 -8.92 2.36 -22.17
C LYS A 234 -9.16 2.62 -23.66
N LYS A 235 -8.58 1.76 -24.49
CA LYS A 235 -9.19 1.26 -25.74
C LYS A 235 -8.83 -0.22 -25.76
N ILE A 236 -9.79 -1.13 -25.72
CA ILE A 236 -10.22 -1.88 -26.90
C ILE A 236 -11.47 -2.65 -26.50
N GLN A 237 -12.60 -2.37 -27.16
CA GLN A 237 -13.76 -3.24 -27.20
C GLN A 237 -13.41 -4.46 -28.07
N GLY A 238 -13.68 -5.70 -27.62
CA GLY A 238 -13.81 -6.80 -28.57
C GLY A 238 -13.69 -8.25 -28.09
N ILE A 239 -12.91 -8.60 -27.05
CA ILE A 239 -12.70 -10.02 -26.67
C ILE A 239 -12.64 -10.19 -25.14
N PRO A 240 -13.66 -10.81 -24.51
CA PRO A 240 -13.73 -11.00 -23.05
C PRO A 240 -12.50 -11.66 -22.42
N VAL A 241 -11.89 -12.66 -23.09
CA VAL A 241 -10.69 -13.36 -22.61
C VAL A 241 -9.46 -12.44 -22.56
N LEU A 242 -9.32 -11.55 -23.54
CA LEU A 242 -8.22 -10.59 -23.58
C LEU A 242 -8.37 -9.52 -22.50
N SER A 243 -9.60 -9.06 -22.26
CA SER A 243 -9.93 -8.11 -21.19
C SER A 243 -9.68 -8.70 -19.79
N MET A 244 -10.00 -9.98 -19.55
CA MET A 244 -9.70 -10.69 -18.29
C MET A 244 -8.21 -10.82 -18.02
N ALA A 245 -7.42 -11.25 -19.01
CA ALA A 245 -5.98 -11.43 -18.86
C ALA A 245 -5.26 -10.09 -18.57
N LEU A 246 -5.71 -9.01 -19.22
CA LEU A 246 -5.16 -7.66 -19.01
C LEU A 246 -5.53 -7.12 -17.62
N GLY A 247 -6.79 -7.25 -17.18
CA GLY A 247 -7.23 -6.82 -15.84
C GLY A 247 -6.51 -7.54 -14.71
N ALA A 248 -6.40 -8.87 -14.81
CA ALA A 248 -5.65 -9.70 -13.85
C ALA A 248 -4.17 -9.31 -13.79
N GLY A 249 -3.54 -9.11 -14.95
CA GLY A 249 -2.14 -8.70 -15.05
C GLY A 249 -1.86 -7.31 -14.47
N MET A 250 -2.74 -6.33 -14.73
CA MET A 250 -2.62 -4.98 -14.19
C MET A 250 -2.77 -4.95 -12.67
N ASN A 251 -3.77 -5.64 -12.13
CA ASN A 251 -4.00 -5.71 -10.68
C ASN A 251 -2.82 -6.39 -9.97
N TYR A 252 -2.31 -7.48 -10.56
CA TYR A 252 -1.13 -8.16 -10.06
C TYR A 252 0.11 -7.26 -10.07
N GLN A 253 0.35 -6.49 -11.14
CA GLN A 253 1.49 -5.57 -11.22
C GLN A 253 1.41 -4.44 -10.19
N LEU A 254 0.23 -3.83 -10.03
CA LEU A 254 0.03 -2.81 -9.00
C LEU A 254 0.27 -3.39 -7.60
N THR A 255 -0.31 -4.55 -7.30
CA THR A 255 -0.10 -5.20 -6.00
C THR A 255 1.34 -5.64 -5.79
N ARG A 256 2.04 -6.09 -6.83
CA ARG A 256 3.48 -6.36 -6.75
C ARG A 256 4.26 -5.11 -6.37
N LYS A 257 4.02 -3.98 -7.04
CA LYS A 257 4.66 -2.69 -6.76
C LYS A 257 4.40 -2.23 -5.32
N VAL A 258 3.14 -2.26 -4.88
CA VAL A 258 2.74 -1.85 -3.52
C VAL A 258 3.40 -2.74 -2.47
N THR A 259 3.35 -4.06 -2.65
CA THR A 259 3.94 -5.01 -1.69
C THR A 259 5.45 -4.90 -1.60
N GLU A 260 6.15 -4.66 -2.71
CA GLU A 260 7.60 -4.48 -2.71
C GLU A 260 8.01 -3.20 -1.97
N PHE A 261 7.36 -2.08 -2.29
CA PHE A 261 7.62 -0.80 -1.64
C PHE A 261 7.35 -0.87 -0.13
N ALA A 262 6.17 -1.39 0.26
CA ALA A 262 5.81 -1.50 1.67
C ALA A 262 6.72 -2.46 2.44
N HIS A 263 7.11 -3.58 1.82
CA HIS A 263 8.01 -4.53 2.44
C HIS A 263 9.38 -3.90 2.73
N ASN A 264 9.96 -3.18 1.76
CA ASN A 264 11.24 -2.49 1.96
C ASN A 264 11.13 -1.39 3.01
N TYR A 265 10.01 -0.63 3.03
CA TYR A 265 9.77 0.39 4.05
C TYR A 265 9.78 -0.20 5.47
N TYR A 266 8.97 -1.24 5.72
CA TYR A 266 8.89 -1.84 7.06
C TYR A 266 10.15 -2.60 7.46
N GLN A 267 10.91 -3.14 6.49
CA GLN A 267 12.24 -3.68 6.77
C GLN A 267 13.23 -2.60 7.18
N MET A 268 13.29 -1.49 6.44
CA MET A 268 14.16 -0.36 6.80
C MET A 268 13.79 0.18 8.17
N ARG A 269 12.49 0.36 8.44
CA ARG A 269 11.98 0.77 9.75
C ARG A 269 12.40 -0.16 10.87
N TYR A 270 12.20 -1.47 10.69
CA TYR A 270 12.62 -2.48 11.68
C TYR A 270 14.13 -2.43 11.95
N LEU A 271 14.95 -2.26 10.90
CA LEU A 271 16.41 -2.18 11.04
C LEU A 271 16.82 -0.90 11.80
N LEU A 272 16.25 0.25 11.46
CA LEU A 272 16.58 1.53 12.11
C LEU A 272 16.17 1.52 13.60
N GLU A 273 14.98 1.01 13.93
CA GLU A 273 14.53 0.88 15.33
C GLU A 273 15.41 -0.09 16.15
N LYS A 274 16.11 -1.03 15.50
CA LYS A 274 17.03 -1.97 16.16
C LYS A 274 18.45 -1.39 16.35
N GLU A 275 18.80 -0.33 15.60
CA GLU A 275 20.09 0.34 15.71
C GLU A 275 20.14 1.31 16.88
N GLN A 276 18.98 1.87 17.26
CA GLN A 276 18.77 2.72 18.43
C GLN A 276 18.82 1.92 19.75
#